data_AF-A0A6J7CEL3-F1
#
_entry.id   AF-A0A6J7CEL3-F1
#
_cell.length_a   1.000
_cell.length_b   1.000
_cell.length_c   1.000
_cell.angle_alpha   90.00
_cell.angle_beta   90.00
_cell.angle_gamma   90.00
#
_symmetry.space_group_name_H-M   'P 1'
#
loop_
_entity.id
_entity.type
_entity.pdbx_description
1 polymer ?
#
loop_
_entity_poly.entity_id
_entity_poly.type
_entity_poly.pdbx_seq_one_letter_code
_entity_poly.pdbx_strand_id
1 'polypeptide(L)'
;MRRHRQGGGGACVARDATFQLSLAHVLLDGGYDGVSTIGEVLPSGDHGLGTLDRLNGELVVVDSEPWQVDYTGTARLLPPEATTPFVVLTTMQDPQRIRLRDTDRDGVLAQAERMVDDPDAVVAVRLEGRFRSVLVRSVSPQTPPYRSIAEVLAADEVRWDIRDFNGVFVGFRFPDLSGGDTVGGLHLHGIDTDRTTGGHNYELVVDDAELSVSVSHEIALALPDRSMIDLLEMPDELRSVQRVLLRRGALTVEQVARALTIDATESLSRLGWLADRGFAEELTGGVAGLGGVPRWRILLRARSQRLSPRVDALLSDL
;
A
#
# COMPACT_ATOMS: atom_id res chain seq x y z
N MET A 1 -20.99 -28.02 -45.04
CA MET A 1 -20.58 -28.92 -43.94
C MET A 1 -19.29 -28.37 -43.35
N ARG A 2 -19.35 -27.67 -42.22
CA ARG A 2 -18.93 -28.11 -40.86
C ARG A 2 -17.42 -28.37 -40.68
N ARG A 3 -16.81 -27.45 -39.88
CA ARG A 3 -15.83 -27.65 -38.76
C ARG A 3 -14.38 -28.08 -39.15
N HIS A 4 -13.28 -27.68 -38.49
CA HIS A 4 -12.96 -27.15 -37.14
C HIS A 4 -11.63 -26.33 -37.24
N ARG A 5 -11.53 -25.08 -36.74
CA ARG A 5 -10.90 -24.63 -35.46
C ARG A 5 -9.56 -25.28 -35.05
N GLN A 6 -8.52 -24.44 -34.90
CA GLN A 6 -7.66 -24.20 -33.71
C GLN A 6 -6.54 -23.22 -34.16
N GLY A 7 -6.10 -22.21 -33.44
CA GLY A 7 -6.38 -21.67 -32.12
C GLY A 7 -5.33 -20.56 -31.91
N GLY A 8 -5.72 -19.30 -32.12
CA GLY A 8 -4.84 -18.16 -31.85
C GLY A 8 -4.88 -17.86 -30.36
N GLY A 9 -3.74 -18.01 -29.69
CA GLY A 9 -3.55 -17.59 -28.31
C GLY A 9 -3.71 -16.08 -28.21
N GLY A 10 -4.83 -15.64 -27.63
CA GLY A 10 -4.97 -14.28 -27.15
C GLY A 10 -4.13 -14.15 -25.89
N ALA A 11 -3.10 -13.30 -25.93
CA ALA A 11 -2.42 -12.81 -24.74
C ALA A 11 -3.46 -12.10 -23.86
N CYS A 12 -3.56 -12.51 -22.60
CA CYS A 12 -4.39 -11.85 -21.60
C CYS A 12 -3.64 -10.61 -21.13
N VAL A 13 -3.83 -9.47 -21.82
CA VAL A 13 -3.40 -8.19 -21.27
C VAL A 13 -4.45 -7.85 -20.21
N ALA A 14 -4.10 -7.91 -18.93
CA ALA A 14 -4.99 -7.54 -17.82
C ALA A 14 -5.19 -6.02 -17.84
N ARG A 15 -6.03 -5.55 -18.77
CA ARG A 15 -6.26 -4.15 -19.09
C ARG A 15 -7.17 -3.43 -18.10
N ASP A 16 -7.84 -4.19 -17.23
CA ASP A 16 -8.87 -3.69 -16.31
C ASP A 16 -8.56 -4.02 -14.84
N ALA A 17 -7.35 -4.50 -14.52
CA ALA A 17 -6.97 -4.88 -13.15
C ALA A 17 -6.38 -3.70 -12.35
N THR A 18 -6.73 -3.61 -11.07
CA THR A 18 -6.05 -2.72 -10.11
C THR A 18 -4.81 -3.43 -9.59
N PHE A 19 -3.64 -2.83 -9.79
CA PHE A 19 -2.39 -3.35 -9.23
C PHE A 19 -2.24 -2.90 -7.78
N GLN A 20 -1.80 -3.81 -6.91
CA GLN A 20 -1.41 -3.49 -5.54
C GLN A 20 -0.09 -4.17 -5.21
N LEU A 21 0.89 -3.40 -4.77
CA LEU A 21 2.09 -3.91 -4.13
C LEU A 21 1.81 -4.05 -2.63
N SER A 22 2.01 -5.26 -2.13
CA SER A 22 1.88 -5.61 -0.72
C SER A 22 0.48 -5.56 -0.13
N LEU A 23 0.35 -6.01 1.11
CA LEU A 23 -0.92 -6.05 1.84
C LEU A 23 -1.05 -4.80 2.70
N ALA A 24 -2.22 -4.16 2.70
CA ALA A 24 -2.43 -2.96 3.48
C ALA A 24 -2.13 -3.20 4.97
N HIS A 25 -2.58 -4.32 5.56
CA HIS A 25 -2.31 -4.63 6.97
C HIS A 25 -0.81 -4.73 7.31
N VAL A 26 0.06 -5.17 6.39
CA VAL A 26 1.51 -5.22 6.61
C VAL A 26 2.03 -3.80 6.79
N LEU A 27 1.58 -2.87 5.96
CA LEU A 27 1.90 -1.45 6.11
C LEU A 27 1.34 -0.90 7.44
N LEU A 28 0.06 -1.16 7.75
CA LEU A 28 -0.58 -0.67 8.97
C LEU A 28 0.16 -1.11 10.24
N ASP A 29 0.77 -2.29 10.23
CA ASP A 29 1.52 -2.87 11.35
C ASP A 29 3.02 -2.51 11.40
N GLY A 30 3.51 -1.65 10.51
CA GLY A 30 4.87 -1.13 10.53
C GLY A 30 5.82 -1.74 9.50
N GLY A 31 5.31 -2.44 8.49
CA GLY A 31 6.09 -2.94 7.35
C GLY A 31 6.48 -1.83 6.38
N TYR A 32 7.39 -0.95 6.81
CA TYR A 32 7.74 0.27 6.06
C TYR A 32 8.97 0.15 5.16
N ASP A 33 9.71 -0.95 5.24
CA ASP A 33 10.87 -1.15 4.38
C ASP A 33 10.43 -1.30 2.92
N GLY A 34 11.01 -0.51 2.02
CA GLY A 34 10.74 -0.54 0.60
C GLY A 34 11.06 -1.91 0.03
N VAL A 35 10.09 -2.56 -0.62
CA VAL A 35 10.21 -3.93 -1.14
C VAL A 35 10.35 -4.00 -2.65
N SER A 36 9.97 -2.94 -3.35
CA SER A 36 10.16 -2.76 -4.79
C SER A 36 10.52 -1.31 -5.10
N THR A 37 11.16 -1.09 -6.24
CA THR A 37 11.48 0.24 -6.76
C THR A 37 10.29 0.84 -7.49
N ILE A 38 10.22 2.17 -7.57
CA ILE A 38 9.21 2.88 -8.35
C ILE A 38 9.29 2.48 -9.82
N GLY A 39 10.50 2.32 -10.38
CA GLY A 39 10.69 1.89 -11.76
C GLY A 39 10.14 0.49 -12.08
N GLU A 40 10.09 -0.41 -11.10
CA GLU A 40 9.52 -1.76 -11.25
C GLU A 40 7.99 -1.76 -11.23
N VAL A 41 7.36 -0.91 -10.39
CA VAL A 41 5.89 -0.92 -10.21
C VAL A 41 5.17 0.05 -11.14
N LEU A 42 5.80 1.15 -11.55
CA LEU A 42 5.18 2.19 -12.37
C LEU A 42 4.58 1.68 -13.69
N PRO A 43 5.13 0.66 -14.39
CA PRO A 43 4.48 0.09 -15.57
C PRO A 43 3.09 -0.53 -15.31
N SER A 44 2.72 -0.78 -14.05
CA SER A 44 1.43 -1.39 -13.68
C SER A 44 0.25 -0.40 -13.62
N GLY A 45 0.50 0.90 -13.82
CA GLY A 45 -0.58 1.90 -13.93
C GLY A 45 -0.05 3.33 -14.00
N ASP A 46 -0.87 4.22 -14.54
CA ASP A 46 -0.53 5.63 -14.75
C ASP A 46 -1.12 6.55 -13.66
N HIS A 47 -2.01 6.03 -12.81
CA HIS A 47 -2.57 6.72 -11.65
C HIS A 47 -2.53 5.86 -10.41
N GLY A 48 -2.31 6.49 -9.26
CA GLY A 48 -2.43 5.79 -7.99
C GLY A 48 -1.78 6.49 -6.81
N LEU A 49 -1.63 5.73 -5.73
CA LEU A 49 -1.20 6.26 -4.44
C LEU A 49 -0.48 5.21 -3.60
N GLY A 50 0.25 5.66 -2.60
CA GLY A 50 0.93 4.79 -1.66
C GLY A 50 1.83 5.58 -0.71
N THR A 51 2.92 4.96 -0.29
CA THR A 51 3.96 5.60 0.52
C THR A 51 5.33 5.18 0.02
N LEU A 52 6.39 5.76 0.59
CA LEU A 52 7.77 5.40 0.29
C LEU A 52 8.42 4.65 1.44
N ASP A 53 9.63 4.13 1.17
CA ASP A 53 10.50 3.49 2.14
C ASP A 53 10.55 4.27 3.45
N ARG A 54 10.45 3.54 4.56
CA ARG A 54 10.40 4.08 5.92
C ARG A 54 9.19 4.98 6.19
N LEU A 55 8.10 4.83 5.43
CA LEU A 55 6.91 5.68 5.51
C LEU A 55 7.28 7.17 5.29
N ASN A 56 8.20 7.42 4.35
CA ASN A 56 8.71 8.76 4.07
C ASN A 56 7.74 9.56 3.21
N GLY A 57 6.66 10.06 3.82
CA GLY A 57 5.63 10.85 3.18
C GLY A 57 4.77 10.06 2.19
N GLU A 58 4.00 10.79 1.40
CA GLU A 58 2.95 10.24 0.55
C GLU A 58 3.44 10.08 -0.89
N LEU A 59 3.15 8.93 -1.50
CA LEU A 59 3.33 8.72 -2.94
C LEU A 59 2.03 9.07 -3.66
N VAL A 60 2.14 9.88 -4.72
CA VAL A 60 1.06 10.24 -5.63
C VAL A 60 1.53 9.96 -7.05
N VAL A 61 0.83 9.13 -7.80
CA VAL A 61 1.13 8.85 -9.21
C VAL A 61 0.04 9.46 -10.06
N VAL A 62 0.42 10.37 -10.95
CA VAL A 62 -0.49 11.08 -11.86
C VAL A 62 0.15 11.10 -13.23
N ASP A 63 -0.58 10.63 -14.25
CA ASP A 63 -0.13 10.64 -15.64
C ASP A 63 1.25 9.96 -15.82
N SER A 64 1.45 8.83 -15.12
CA SER A 64 2.73 8.07 -15.05
C SER A 64 3.89 8.80 -14.38
N GLU A 65 3.66 9.92 -13.71
CA GLU A 65 4.68 10.63 -12.94
C GLU A 65 4.54 10.34 -11.44
N PRO A 66 5.55 9.74 -10.80
CA PRO A 66 5.53 9.45 -9.37
C PRO A 66 6.07 10.64 -8.55
N TRP A 67 5.25 11.16 -7.65
CA TRP A 67 5.59 12.28 -6.77
C TRP A 67 5.60 11.86 -5.32
N GLN A 68 6.62 12.29 -4.59
CA GLN A 68 6.63 12.29 -3.14
C GLN A 68 6.09 13.62 -2.65
N VAL A 69 5.13 13.59 -1.73
CA VAL A 69 4.83 14.74 -0.87
C VAL A 69 5.37 14.46 0.53
N ASP A 70 6.45 15.14 0.90
CA ASP A 70 7.13 14.92 2.17
C ASP A 70 6.41 15.59 3.35
N TYR A 71 6.91 15.35 4.57
CA TYR A 71 6.38 15.91 5.82
C TYR A 71 6.51 17.44 5.94
N THR A 72 7.19 18.11 5.01
CA THR A 72 7.24 19.58 4.91
C THR A 72 6.15 20.14 3.99
N GLY A 73 5.38 19.27 3.34
CA GLY A 73 4.34 19.61 2.38
C GLY A 73 4.90 19.87 0.97
N THR A 74 6.18 19.56 0.73
CA THR A 74 6.84 19.79 -0.55
C THR A 74 6.69 18.56 -1.44
N ALA A 75 6.24 18.78 -2.68
CA ALA A 75 6.20 17.75 -3.71
C ALA A 75 7.53 17.64 -4.47
N ARG A 76 7.98 16.41 -4.75
CA ARG A 76 9.19 16.14 -5.55
C ARG A 76 8.97 14.94 -6.45
N LEU A 77 9.40 15.05 -7.70
CA LEU A 77 9.40 13.92 -8.64
C LEU A 77 10.39 12.86 -8.14
N LEU A 78 9.94 11.60 -8.12
CA LEU A 78 10.73 10.47 -7.65
C LEU A 78 11.61 9.91 -8.77
N PRO A 79 12.88 9.58 -8.47
CA PRO A 79 13.70 8.80 -9.37
C PRO A 79 13.21 7.33 -9.39
N PRO A 80 13.46 6.57 -10.47
CA PRO A 80 13.01 5.19 -10.59
C PRO A 80 13.59 4.27 -9.52
N GLU A 81 14.74 4.60 -8.93
CA GLU A 81 15.40 3.82 -7.87
C GLU A 81 14.79 4.03 -6.48
N ALA A 82 13.93 5.04 -6.30
CA ALA A 82 13.19 5.20 -5.06
C ALA A 82 12.40 3.93 -4.76
N THR A 83 12.28 3.56 -3.49
CA THR A 83 11.61 2.32 -3.10
C THR A 83 10.31 2.59 -2.35
N THR A 84 9.37 1.67 -2.50
CA THR A 84 8.05 1.72 -1.85
C THR A 84 7.75 0.39 -1.15
N PRO A 85 7.18 0.43 0.07
CA PRO A 85 6.66 -0.76 0.74
C PRO A 85 5.24 -1.12 0.30
N PHE A 86 4.50 -0.16 -0.26
CA PHE A 86 3.09 -0.28 -0.60
C PHE A 86 2.67 0.79 -1.62
N VAL A 87 2.02 0.35 -2.70
CA VAL A 87 1.43 1.21 -3.72
C VAL A 87 0.23 0.53 -4.35
N VAL A 88 -0.79 1.31 -4.71
CA VAL A 88 -1.93 0.88 -5.54
C VAL A 88 -1.89 1.69 -6.82
N LEU A 89 -1.92 1.03 -7.98
CA LEU A 89 -1.87 1.65 -9.30
C LEU A 89 -2.98 1.08 -10.20
N THR A 90 -3.45 1.89 -11.14
CA THR A 90 -4.35 1.43 -12.21
C THR A 90 -4.20 2.30 -13.44
N THR A 91 -4.78 1.85 -14.56
CA THR A 91 -5.03 2.67 -15.74
C THR A 91 -6.52 2.75 -16.00
N MET A 92 -7.06 3.97 -15.99
CA MET A 92 -8.48 4.22 -16.21
C MET A 92 -8.80 4.20 -17.71
N GLN A 93 -9.25 3.04 -18.21
CA GLN A 93 -9.71 2.93 -19.60
C GLN A 93 -11.14 3.45 -19.73
N ASP A 94 -11.33 4.45 -20.58
CA ASP A 94 -12.63 5.10 -20.87
C ASP A 94 -13.48 5.37 -19.62
N PRO A 95 -12.96 6.14 -18.62
CA PRO A 95 -13.67 6.37 -17.39
C PRO A 95 -14.98 7.13 -17.64
N GLN A 96 -16.00 6.82 -16.85
CA GLN A 96 -17.17 7.67 -16.75
C GLN A 96 -16.78 9.02 -16.15
N ARG A 97 -17.37 10.11 -16.66
CA ARG A 97 -17.02 11.48 -16.26
C ARG A 97 -18.25 12.28 -15.88
N ILE A 98 -18.12 13.09 -14.83
CA ILE A 98 -19.13 14.09 -14.45
C ILE A 98 -18.45 15.33 -13.88
N ARG A 99 -19.04 16.51 -14.12
CA ARG A 99 -18.61 17.75 -13.47
C ARG A 99 -19.27 17.90 -12.10
N LEU A 100 -18.45 18.18 -11.09
CA LEU A 100 -18.86 18.45 -9.71
C LEU A 100 -18.61 19.91 -9.35
N ARG A 101 -19.55 20.47 -8.58
CA ARG A 101 -19.49 21.82 -8.00
C ARG A 101 -20.09 21.80 -6.62
N ASP A 102 -19.59 22.65 -5.74
CA ASP A 102 -20.15 22.91 -4.42
C ASP A 102 -20.41 21.64 -3.60
N THR A 103 -19.45 20.71 -3.62
CA THR A 103 -19.56 19.43 -2.93
C THR A 103 -18.30 19.15 -2.13
N ASP A 104 -18.44 18.38 -1.06
CA ASP A 104 -17.34 17.94 -0.21
C ASP A 104 -16.90 16.52 -0.57
N ARG A 105 -15.97 16.00 0.22
CA ARG A 105 -15.43 14.64 0.06
C ARG A 105 -16.51 13.55 0.08
N ASP A 106 -17.51 13.68 0.95
CA ASP A 106 -18.58 12.69 1.07
C ASP A 106 -19.52 12.77 -0.15
N GLY A 107 -19.78 13.97 -0.66
CA GLY A 107 -20.51 14.15 -1.91
C GLY A 107 -19.77 13.61 -3.13
N VAL A 108 -18.43 13.70 -3.17
CA VAL A 108 -17.58 13.04 -4.18
C VAL A 108 -17.74 11.52 -4.10
N LEU A 109 -17.59 10.93 -2.91
CA LEU A 109 -17.76 9.48 -2.71
C LEU A 109 -19.15 9.04 -3.17
N ALA A 110 -20.20 9.71 -2.69
CA ALA A 110 -21.57 9.38 -3.05
C ALA A 110 -21.82 9.51 -4.56
N GLN A 111 -21.16 10.45 -5.25
CA GLN A 111 -21.25 10.54 -6.70
C GLN A 111 -20.52 9.40 -7.40
N ALA A 112 -19.32 9.04 -6.95
CA ALA A 112 -18.57 7.91 -7.51
C ALA A 112 -19.34 6.60 -7.36
N GLU A 113 -19.95 6.36 -6.20
CA GLU A 113 -20.80 5.18 -5.95
C GLU A 113 -22.03 5.17 -6.85
N ARG A 114 -22.70 6.32 -7.06
CA ARG A 114 -23.85 6.42 -7.97
C ARG A 114 -23.51 6.16 -9.44
N MET A 115 -22.29 6.48 -9.88
CA MET A 115 -21.84 6.27 -11.26
C MET A 115 -21.63 4.78 -11.56
N VAL A 116 -21.25 4.01 -10.55
CA VAL A 116 -20.87 2.60 -10.67
C VAL A 116 -22.01 1.65 -10.31
N ASP A 117 -22.75 1.94 -9.24
CA ASP A 117 -23.81 1.08 -8.67
C ASP A 117 -23.36 -0.36 -8.42
N ASP A 118 -22.11 -0.53 -7.97
CA ASP A 118 -21.48 -1.82 -7.64
C ASP A 118 -20.64 -1.67 -6.36
N PRO A 119 -21.17 -2.11 -5.19
CA PRO A 119 -20.45 -1.99 -3.92
C PRO A 119 -19.24 -2.94 -3.80
N ASP A 120 -19.21 -4.01 -4.59
CA ASP A 120 -18.22 -5.09 -4.51
C ASP A 120 -16.99 -4.84 -5.40
N ALA A 121 -17.08 -3.91 -6.35
CA ALA A 121 -16.01 -3.62 -7.31
C ALA A 121 -15.04 -2.54 -6.85
N VAL A 122 -13.73 -2.69 -7.04
CA VAL A 122 -12.77 -1.59 -6.80
C VAL A 122 -13.09 -0.41 -7.71
N VAL A 123 -13.25 0.78 -7.12
CA VAL A 123 -13.59 2.00 -7.84
C VAL A 123 -12.38 2.92 -7.85
N ALA A 124 -11.78 3.12 -9.02
CA ALA A 124 -10.71 4.09 -9.23
C ALA A 124 -11.31 5.48 -9.47
N VAL A 125 -10.74 6.49 -8.82
CA VAL A 125 -11.22 7.88 -8.83
C VAL A 125 -10.07 8.80 -9.25
N ARG A 126 -10.34 9.67 -10.22
CA ARG A 126 -9.54 10.88 -10.50
C ARG A 126 -10.46 12.09 -10.40
N LEU A 127 -10.13 13.04 -9.54
CA LEU A 127 -10.87 14.27 -9.32
C LEU A 127 -9.95 15.47 -9.60
N GLU A 128 -10.22 16.19 -10.67
CA GLU A 128 -9.32 17.22 -11.19
C GLU A 128 -10.02 18.57 -11.39
N GLY A 129 -9.44 19.63 -10.84
CA GLY A 129 -9.93 20.99 -10.99
C GLY A 129 -9.64 21.86 -9.77
N ARG A 130 -10.58 22.75 -9.45
CA ARG A 130 -10.43 23.75 -8.40
C ARG A 130 -11.19 23.35 -7.13
N PHE A 131 -10.54 23.57 -6.00
CA PHE A 131 -11.02 23.28 -4.67
C PHE A 131 -10.90 24.53 -3.81
N ARG A 132 -11.95 24.90 -3.10
CA ARG A 132 -11.92 26.04 -2.18
C ARG A 132 -10.99 25.80 -1.00
N SER A 133 -10.96 24.56 -0.54
CA SER A 133 -10.07 24.13 0.55
C SER A 133 -9.82 22.63 0.44
N VAL A 134 -8.61 22.23 0.82
CA VAL A 134 -8.24 20.83 1.02
C VAL A 134 -7.49 20.70 2.34
N LEU A 135 -7.79 19.65 3.10
CA LEU A 135 -7.01 19.23 4.26
C LEU A 135 -6.24 17.98 3.87
N VAL A 136 -4.92 18.11 3.78
CA VAL A 136 -4.01 17.02 3.41
C VAL A 136 -3.02 16.75 4.53
N ARG A 137 -2.51 15.52 4.60
CA ARG A 137 -1.44 15.13 5.52
C ARG A 137 -0.25 14.51 4.81
N SER A 138 0.87 14.49 5.53
CA SER A 138 2.02 13.65 5.26
C SER A 138 2.68 13.28 6.60
N VAL A 139 3.70 12.43 6.55
CA VAL A 139 4.40 11.89 7.72
C VAL A 139 5.90 11.90 7.50
N SER A 140 6.66 12.15 8.56
CA SER A 140 8.13 12.10 8.51
C SER A 140 8.64 10.66 8.40
N PRO A 141 9.82 10.44 7.80
CA PRO A 141 10.40 9.10 7.71
C PRO A 141 10.65 8.49 9.08
N GLN A 142 10.31 7.21 9.23
CA GLN A 142 10.37 6.46 10.47
C GLN A 142 11.72 5.74 10.63
N THR A 143 12.15 5.47 11.85
CA THR A 143 13.35 4.66 12.15
C THR A 143 12.96 3.34 12.79
N PRO A 144 13.60 2.22 12.45
CA PRO A 144 13.40 0.97 13.19
C PRO A 144 13.71 1.12 14.70
N PRO A 145 12.99 0.39 15.58
CA PRO A 145 11.84 -0.45 15.26
C PRO A 145 10.62 0.39 14.89
N TYR A 146 9.90 0.00 13.84
CA TYR A 146 8.81 0.79 13.30
C TYR A 146 7.55 0.69 14.18
N ARG A 147 6.97 1.85 14.49
CA ARG A 147 5.65 1.95 15.12
C ARG A 147 4.56 1.55 14.12
N SER A 148 3.38 1.21 14.62
CA SER A 148 2.19 1.06 13.77
C SER A 148 1.78 2.40 13.16
N ILE A 149 1.04 2.37 12.05
CA ILE A 149 0.63 3.61 11.38
C ILE A 149 -0.23 4.48 12.30
N ALA A 150 -1.08 3.88 13.16
CA ALA A 150 -1.90 4.60 14.11
C ALA A 150 -1.06 5.38 15.13
N GLU A 151 0.02 4.77 15.63
CA GLU A 151 0.97 5.43 16.54
C GLU A 151 1.78 6.52 15.84
N VAL A 152 2.14 6.33 14.57
CA VAL A 152 2.82 7.36 13.76
C VAL A 152 1.86 8.52 13.51
N LEU A 153 0.64 8.26 13.05
CA LEU A 153 -0.33 9.31 12.76
C LEU A 153 -0.69 10.12 14.02
N ALA A 154 -0.76 9.48 15.18
CA ALA A 154 -1.03 10.18 16.44
C ALA A 154 0.09 11.12 16.90
N ALA A 155 1.34 10.89 16.48
CA ALA A 155 2.52 11.57 17.03
C ALA A 155 3.30 12.42 16.02
N ASP A 156 3.27 12.05 14.74
CA ASP A 156 4.20 12.54 13.73
C ASP A 156 3.51 13.08 12.47
N GLU A 157 2.19 12.92 12.32
CA GLU A 157 1.52 13.45 11.13
C GLU A 157 1.56 14.98 11.13
N VAL A 158 1.77 15.54 9.94
CA VAL A 158 1.65 16.97 9.69
C VAL A 158 0.48 17.17 8.75
N ARG A 159 -0.40 18.12 9.09
CA ARG A 159 -1.59 18.45 8.31
C ARG A 159 -1.50 19.88 7.80
N TRP A 160 -1.98 20.08 6.57
CA TRP A 160 -2.06 21.40 5.94
C TRP A 160 -3.48 21.65 5.45
N ASP A 161 -4.07 22.77 5.89
CA ASP A 161 -5.26 23.36 5.30
C ASP A 161 -4.79 24.31 4.18
N ILE A 162 -5.05 23.93 2.94
CA ILE A 162 -4.66 24.68 1.76
C ILE A 162 -5.93 25.25 1.12
N ARG A 163 -6.00 26.58 1.05
CA ARG A 163 -7.06 27.32 0.36
C ARG A 163 -6.76 27.47 -1.12
N ASP A 164 -7.80 27.56 -1.94
CA ASP A 164 -7.72 27.80 -3.38
C ASP A 164 -6.77 26.81 -4.09
N PHE A 165 -6.90 25.53 -3.75
CA PHE A 165 -6.09 24.46 -4.31
C PHE A 165 -6.59 24.15 -5.74
N ASN A 166 -5.70 24.25 -6.72
CA ASN A 166 -5.95 23.79 -8.08
C ASN A 166 -5.05 22.59 -8.34
N GLY A 167 -5.62 21.47 -8.72
CA GLY A 167 -4.85 20.24 -8.84
C GLY A 167 -5.70 19.01 -9.09
N VAL A 168 -5.11 17.86 -8.77
CA VAL A 168 -5.70 16.55 -9.01
C VAL A 168 -5.59 15.70 -7.75
N PHE A 169 -6.68 15.02 -7.43
CA PHE A 169 -6.71 13.91 -6.49
C PHE A 169 -6.91 12.60 -7.25
N VAL A 170 -6.13 11.60 -6.92
CA VAL A 170 -6.24 10.23 -7.44
C VAL A 170 -6.42 9.27 -6.27
N GLY A 171 -7.12 8.17 -6.51
CA GLY A 171 -7.19 7.11 -5.53
C GLY A 171 -8.31 6.12 -5.78
N PHE A 172 -8.74 5.48 -4.71
CA PHE A 172 -9.54 4.27 -4.79
C PHE A 172 -10.59 4.24 -3.69
N ARG A 173 -11.74 3.67 -4.01
CA ARG A 173 -12.67 3.11 -3.03
C ARG A 173 -12.62 1.61 -3.19
N PHE A 174 -12.24 0.91 -2.13
CA PHE A 174 -12.19 -0.55 -2.09
C PHE A 174 -13.47 -1.12 -1.48
N PRO A 175 -13.88 -2.35 -1.87
CA PRO A 175 -14.99 -3.02 -1.23
C PRO A 175 -14.70 -3.21 0.24
N ASP A 176 -15.75 -3.25 1.07
CA ASP A 176 -15.61 -3.55 2.49
C ASP A 176 -15.23 -5.03 2.65
N LEU A 177 -13.93 -5.31 2.50
CA LEU A 177 -13.36 -6.63 2.71
C LEU A 177 -12.95 -6.72 4.17
N SER A 178 -13.64 -7.58 4.93
CA SER A 178 -13.26 -7.90 6.30
C SER A 178 -11.82 -8.41 6.34
N GLY A 179 -10.95 -7.82 7.18
CA GLY A 179 -9.60 -8.36 7.45
C GLY A 179 -8.42 -7.42 7.26
N GLY A 180 -8.62 -6.19 6.78
CA GLY A 180 -7.53 -5.20 6.65
C GLY A 180 -6.65 -5.37 5.40
N ASP A 181 -7.14 -6.09 4.40
CA ASP A 181 -6.44 -6.29 3.13
C ASP A 181 -6.43 -5.02 2.25
N THR A 182 -7.40 -4.12 2.48
CA THR A 182 -7.56 -2.82 1.82
C THR A 182 -7.84 -1.72 2.85
N VAL A 183 -7.70 -0.45 2.43
CA VAL A 183 -8.16 0.70 3.21
C VAL A 183 -9.63 0.95 2.84
N GLY A 184 -10.53 0.72 3.79
CA GLY A 184 -11.96 0.92 3.58
C GLY A 184 -12.33 2.39 3.31
N GLY A 185 -13.36 2.59 2.50
CA GLY A 185 -13.83 3.92 2.09
C GLY A 185 -13.02 4.54 0.95
N LEU A 186 -13.24 5.83 0.71
CA LEU A 186 -12.50 6.59 -0.30
C LEU A 186 -11.10 6.93 0.23
N HIS A 187 -10.04 6.48 -0.44
CA HIS A 187 -8.66 6.85 -0.14
C HIS A 187 -8.15 7.69 -1.31
N LEU A 188 -7.82 8.96 -1.05
CA LEU A 188 -7.31 9.89 -2.07
C LEU A 188 -5.97 10.48 -1.64
N HIS A 189 -5.04 10.55 -2.58
CA HIS A 189 -3.88 11.43 -2.51
C HIS A 189 -4.00 12.50 -3.58
N GLY A 190 -3.43 13.68 -3.36
CA GLY A 190 -3.49 14.76 -4.34
C GLY A 190 -2.19 15.53 -4.48
N ILE A 191 -2.08 16.25 -5.60
CA ILE A 191 -0.99 17.14 -5.94
C ILE A 191 -1.55 18.36 -6.69
N ASP A 192 -1.00 19.53 -6.41
CA ASP A 192 -1.40 20.77 -7.09
C ASP A 192 -0.91 20.81 -8.54
N THR A 193 -1.48 21.70 -9.35
CA THR A 193 -1.12 21.85 -10.77
C THR A 193 0.35 22.22 -10.95
N ASP A 194 0.90 23.03 -10.04
CA ASP A 194 2.29 23.48 -10.10
C ASP A 194 3.29 22.40 -9.60
N ARG A 195 2.79 21.25 -9.13
CA ARG A 195 3.57 20.12 -8.60
C ARG A 195 4.51 20.54 -7.46
N THR A 196 4.02 21.40 -6.58
CA THR A 196 4.74 21.96 -5.43
C THR A 196 4.26 21.41 -4.10
N THR A 197 3.00 20.98 -3.99
CA THR A 197 2.39 20.55 -2.72
C THR A 197 1.24 19.55 -2.93
N GLY A 198 0.78 18.92 -1.85
CA GLY A 198 -0.26 17.89 -1.91
C GLY A 198 -0.33 17.03 -0.65
N GLY A 199 -0.65 15.75 -0.81
CA GLY A 199 -0.58 14.73 0.24
C GLY A 199 -1.82 13.84 0.31
N HIS A 200 -1.95 13.10 1.41
CA HIS A 200 -3.09 12.24 1.69
C HIS A 200 -4.29 13.07 2.13
N ASN A 201 -5.43 12.94 1.46
CA ASN A 201 -6.61 13.77 1.69
C ASN A 201 -7.46 13.29 2.87
N TYR A 202 -7.69 14.20 3.82
CA TYR A 202 -8.71 14.04 4.87
C TYR A 202 -10.03 14.70 4.46
N GLU A 203 -9.97 15.94 3.98
CA GLU A 203 -11.14 16.74 3.64
C GLU A 203 -10.88 17.52 2.35
N LEU A 204 -11.93 17.76 1.56
CA LEU A 204 -11.87 18.66 0.42
C LEU A 204 -13.23 19.33 0.23
N VAL A 205 -13.21 20.51 -0.37
CA VAL A 205 -14.40 21.22 -0.85
C VAL A 205 -14.17 21.59 -2.31
N VAL A 206 -14.87 20.89 -3.19
CA VAL A 206 -14.85 21.14 -4.64
C VAL A 206 -15.50 22.49 -4.92
N ASP A 207 -14.77 23.34 -5.65
CA ASP A 207 -15.36 24.51 -6.29
C ASP A 207 -15.90 24.13 -7.67
N ASP A 208 -15.03 23.58 -8.53
CA ASP A 208 -15.37 23.15 -9.88
C ASP A 208 -14.33 22.13 -10.38
N ALA A 209 -14.70 20.85 -10.40
CA ALA A 209 -13.80 19.75 -10.75
C ALA A 209 -14.50 18.68 -11.60
N GLU A 210 -13.75 17.97 -12.44
CA GLU A 210 -14.22 16.78 -13.14
C GLU A 210 -13.89 15.54 -12.30
N LEU A 211 -14.91 14.75 -12.01
CA LEU A 211 -14.77 13.41 -11.43
C LEU A 211 -14.76 12.40 -12.58
N SER A 212 -13.68 11.64 -12.69
CA SER A 212 -13.53 10.48 -13.55
C SER A 212 -13.54 9.21 -12.69
N VAL A 213 -14.29 8.20 -13.13
CA VAL A 213 -14.45 6.92 -12.40
C VAL A 213 -14.29 5.74 -13.33
N SER A 214 -13.51 4.75 -12.90
CA SER A 214 -13.38 3.44 -13.55
C SER A 214 -13.60 2.34 -12.52
N VAL A 215 -14.05 1.19 -13.00
CA VAL A 215 -14.42 0.04 -12.18
C VAL A 215 -13.50 -1.12 -12.51
N SER A 216 -13.08 -1.85 -11.48
CA SER A 216 -12.26 -3.04 -11.60
C SER A 216 -12.77 -4.13 -10.66
N HIS A 217 -12.93 -5.35 -11.18
CA HIS A 217 -13.25 -6.54 -10.39
C HIS A 217 -12.03 -7.43 -10.17
N GLU A 218 -10.85 -6.99 -10.60
CA GLU A 218 -9.60 -7.75 -10.54
C GLU A 218 -8.54 -6.96 -9.79
N ILE A 219 -7.92 -7.59 -8.78
CA ILE A 219 -6.74 -7.04 -8.11
C ILE A 219 -5.53 -7.89 -8.47
N ALA A 220 -4.57 -7.29 -9.17
CA ALA A 220 -3.26 -7.86 -9.42
C ALA A 220 -2.36 -7.57 -8.20
N LEU A 221 -2.37 -8.48 -7.24
CA LEU A 221 -1.61 -8.33 -6.00
C LEU A 221 -0.17 -8.84 -6.18
N ALA A 222 0.78 -7.92 -6.20
CA ALA A 222 2.20 -8.22 -6.16
C ALA A 222 2.67 -8.37 -4.71
N LEU A 223 3.04 -9.59 -4.37
CA LEU A 223 3.66 -9.91 -3.09
C LEU A 223 5.19 -9.96 -3.31
N PRO A 224 6.03 -9.26 -2.52
CA PRO A 224 7.47 -9.48 -2.53
C PRO A 224 7.82 -10.96 -2.29
N ASP A 225 8.99 -11.35 -2.81
CA ASP A 225 9.36 -12.76 -2.93
C ASP A 225 9.24 -13.57 -1.62
N ARG A 226 8.66 -14.77 -1.80
CA ARG A 226 8.53 -15.94 -0.90
C ARG A 226 7.84 -15.83 0.46
N SER A 227 7.51 -14.64 0.96
CA SER A 227 7.05 -14.50 2.35
C SER A 227 5.70 -13.81 2.50
N MET A 228 4.75 -13.97 1.58
CA MET A 228 3.44 -13.28 1.76
C MET A 228 2.18 -14.08 1.42
N ILE A 229 2.32 -15.26 0.81
CA ILE A 229 1.20 -16.22 0.68
C ILE A 229 0.76 -16.69 2.08
N ASP A 230 1.71 -16.96 2.96
CA ASP A 230 1.45 -17.29 4.37
C ASP A 230 0.85 -16.12 5.17
N LEU A 231 0.91 -14.87 4.68
CA LEU A 231 0.33 -13.67 5.34
C LEU A 231 -1.18 -13.51 5.07
N LEU A 232 -1.62 -13.91 3.87
CA LEU A 232 -3.05 -13.97 3.51
C LEU A 232 -3.80 -15.04 4.31
N GLU A 233 -3.14 -16.16 4.62
CA GLU A 233 -3.70 -17.26 5.41
C GLU A 233 -3.26 -17.24 6.88
N MET A 234 -2.48 -16.23 7.32
CA MET A 234 -1.92 -16.22 8.67
C MET A 234 -3.04 -16.10 9.71
N PRO A 235 -3.18 -17.09 10.61
CA PRO A 235 -4.07 -16.96 11.76
C PRO A 235 -3.76 -15.70 12.57
N ASP A 236 -4.78 -15.07 13.14
CA ASP A 236 -4.65 -13.85 13.96
C ASP A 236 -3.60 -13.99 15.08
N GLU A 237 -3.49 -15.19 15.60
CA GLU A 237 -2.53 -15.57 16.63
C GLU A 237 -1.08 -15.41 16.15
N LEU A 238 -0.78 -15.73 14.90
CA LEU A 238 0.54 -15.58 14.31
C LEU A 238 0.80 -14.13 13.86
N ARG A 239 -0.23 -13.42 13.40
CA ARG A 239 -0.18 -11.96 13.15
C ARG A 239 0.25 -11.19 14.40
N SER A 240 -0.23 -11.60 15.57
CA SER A 240 0.14 -10.94 16.84
C SER A 240 1.64 -11.00 17.15
N VAL A 241 2.31 -12.13 16.85
CA VAL A 241 3.77 -12.28 17.06
C VAL A 241 4.56 -11.44 16.06
N GLN A 242 4.17 -11.49 14.78
CA GLN A 242 4.78 -10.67 13.75
C GLN A 242 4.70 -9.17 14.11
N ARG A 243 3.50 -8.71 14.50
CA ARG A 243 3.25 -7.33 14.95
C ARG A 243 4.15 -6.94 16.12
N VAL A 244 4.31 -7.80 17.12
CA VAL A 244 5.17 -7.52 18.28
C VAL A 244 6.64 -7.38 17.87
N LEU A 245 7.15 -8.27 17.01
CA LEU A 245 8.53 -8.22 16.56
C LEU A 245 8.82 -7.06 15.61
N LEU A 246 7.86 -6.68 14.75
CA LEU A 246 7.97 -5.45 13.93
C LEU A 246 8.08 -4.21 14.83
N ARG A 247 7.20 -4.11 15.83
CA ARG A 247 7.11 -2.95 16.73
C ARG A 247 8.26 -2.82 17.72
N ARG A 248 8.81 -3.95 18.18
CA ARG A 248 9.80 -3.96 19.28
C ARG A 248 11.19 -4.41 18.83
N GLY A 249 11.35 -4.73 17.55
CA GLY A 249 12.58 -5.30 17.01
C GLY A 249 12.85 -6.69 17.58
N ALA A 250 14.13 -7.05 17.70
CA ALA A 250 14.52 -8.40 18.09
C ALA A 250 14.15 -8.70 19.57
N LEU A 251 13.39 -9.77 19.83
CA LEU A 251 12.94 -10.15 21.18
C LEU A 251 13.23 -11.61 21.51
N THR A 252 13.46 -11.91 22.79
CA THR A 252 13.49 -13.28 23.32
C THR A 252 12.09 -13.90 23.33
N VAL A 253 12.01 -15.23 23.44
CA VAL A 253 10.74 -15.97 23.57
C VAL A 253 9.93 -15.44 24.76
N GLU A 254 10.56 -15.20 25.90
CA GLU A 254 9.91 -14.71 27.12
C GLU A 254 9.39 -13.28 26.97
N GLN A 255 10.06 -12.46 26.18
CA GLN A 255 9.62 -11.09 25.88
C GLN A 255 8.42 -11.06 24.94
N VAL A 256 8.38 -11.95 23.94
CA VAL A 256 7.22 -12.11 23.05
C VAL A 256 6.03 -12.67 23.84
N ALA A 257 6.25 -13.72 24.64
CA ALA A 257 5.24 -14.30 25.54
C ALA A 257 4.60 -13.23 26.44
N ARG A 258 5.42 -12.40 27.09
CA ARG A 258 4.96 -11.29 27.95
C ARG A 258 4.22 -10.21 27.17
N ALA A 259 4.67 -9.88 25.96
CA ALA A 259 4.03 -8.85 25.13
C ALA A 259 2.63 -9.27 24.67
N LEU A 260 2.41 -10.56 24.45
CA LEU A 260 1.15 -11.13 23.97
C LEU A 260 0.28 -11.72 25.08
N THR A 261 0.78 -11.75 26.32
CA THR A 261 0.11 -12.40 27.45
C THR A 261 -0.17 -13.89 27.19
N ILE A 262 0.79 -14.57 26.57
CA ILE A 262 0.80 -16.02 26.30
C ILE A 262 1.96 -16.69 27.05
N ASP A 263 2.00 -18.03 27.06
CA ASP A 263 3.13 -18.75 27.66
C ASP A 263 4.34 -18.86 26.71
N ALA A 264 5.49 -19.24 27.27
CA ALA A 264 6.74 -19.33 26.52
C ALA A 264 6.73 -20.46 25.48
N THR A 265 5.99 -21.55 25.71
CA THR A 265 5.88 -22.68 24.78
C THR A 265 5.09 -22.27 23.55
N GLU A 266 3.96 -21.59 23.75
CA GLU A 266 3.15 -21.04 22.67
C GLU A 266 3.91 -19.95 21.89
N SER A 267 4.61 -19.06 22.59
CA SER A 267 5.47 -18.06 21.95
C SER A 267 6.55 -18.72 21.09
N LEU A 268 7.23 -19.75 21.58
CA LEU A 268 8.26 -20.47 20.83
C LEU A 268 7.66 -21.19 19.62
N SER A 269 6.49 -21.82 19.77
CA SER A 269 5.80 -22.49 18.67
C SER A 269 5.44 -21.52 17.54
N ARG A 270 4.94 -20.33 17.90
CA ARG A 270 4.58 -19.29 16.93
C ARG A 270 5.81 -18.68 16.24
N LEU A 271 6.89 -18.45 17.01
CA LEU A 271 8.18 -18.00 16.47
C LEU A 271 8.80 -19.05 15.53
N GLY A 272 8.77 -20.33 15.91
CA GLY A 272 9.23 -21.43 15.08
C GLY A 272 8.45 -21.54 13.78
N TRP A 273 7.12 -21.37 13.82
CA TRP A 273 6.30 -21.36 12.61
C TRP A 273 6.73 -20.26 11.63
N LEU A 274 6.99 -19.05 12.14
CA LEU A 274 7.50 -17.92 11.35
C LEU A 274 8.91 -18.22 10.81
N ALA A 275 9.77 -18.83 11.63
CA ALA A 275 11.13 -19.18 11.28
C ALA A 275 11.24 -20.20 10.14
N ASP A 276 10.46 -21.28 10.24
CA ASP A 276 10.43 -22.38 9.25
C ASP A 276 10.01 -21.89 7.86
N ARG A 277 9.28 -20.78 7.81
CA ARG A 277 8.82 -20.11 6.59
C ARG A 277 9.68 -18.90 6.20
N GLY A 278 10.75 -18.61 6.94
CA GLY A 278 11.70 -17.54 6.65
C GLY A 278 11.22 -16.14 7.03
N PHE A 279 10.14 -16.01 7.80
CA PHE A 279 9.60 -14.74 8.30
C PHE A 279 10.32 -14.20 9.51
N ALA A 280 10.93 -15.08 10.30
CA ALA A 280 11.72 -14.71 11.45
C ALA A 280 13.07 -15.41 11.37
N GLU A 281 14.12 -14.75 11.85
CA GLU A 281 15.37 -15.42 12.12
C GLU A 281 15.71 -15.32 13.61
N GLU A 282 16.22 -16.43 14.14
CA GLU A 282 16.87 -16.45 15.43
C GLU A 282 18.25 -15.84 15.27
N LEU A 283 18.46 -14.68 15.88
CA LEU A 283 19.76 -14.06 16.00
C LEU A 283 20.53 -14.80 17.10
N THR A 284 21.40 -15.72 16.69
CA THR A 284 22.40 -16.31 17.57
C THR A 284 23.51 -15.28 17.82
N GLY A 285 23.21 -14.32 18.69
CA GLY A 285 24.00 -13.11 18.90
C GLY A 285 24.45 -12.91 20.34
N GLY A 286 24.99 -13.94 20.97
CA GLY A 286 25.97 -13.76 22.04
C GLY A 286 27.36 -13.84 21.42
N VAL A 287 28.27 -12.92 21.76
CA VAL A 287 29.71 -13.12 21.52
C VAL A 287 30.06 -14.53 21.99
N ALA A 288 30.76 -15.33 21.18
CA ALA A 288 31.15 -16.69 21.56
C ALA A 288 31.85 -16.64 22.94
N GLY A 289 31.22 -17.22 23.97
CA GLY A 289 31.69 -17.18 25.35
C GLY A 289 30.97 -16.22 26.32
N LEU A 290 29.98 -15.42 25.89
CA LEU A 290 29.26 -14.46 26.75
C LEU A 290 27.75 -14.75 26.95
N GLY A 291 27.25 -15.92 26.53
CA GLY A 291 25.99 -16.48 27.06
C GLY A 291 24.72 -15.64 26.91
N GLY A 292 24.48 -15.02 25.76
CA GLY A 292 23.23 -14.29 25.49
C GLY A 292 22.05 -15.23 25.20
N VAL A 293 20.85 -14.88 25.69
CA VAL A 293 19.58 -15.56 25.33
C VAL A 293 19.23 -15.24 23.87
N PRO A 294 18.80 -16.22 23.05
CA PRO A 294 18.47 -15.98 21.65
C PRO A 294 17.34 -14.96 21.46
N ARG A 295 17.48 -14.12 20.43
CA ARG A 295 16.48 -13.11 20.07
C ARG A 295 16.01 -13.33 18.65
N TRP A 296 14.72 -13.18 18.44
CA TRP A 296 14.05 -13.38 17.16
C TRP A 296 13.76 -12.03 16.53
N ARG A 297 14.02 -11.89 15.23
CA ARG A 297 13.69 -10.70 14.43
C ARG A 297 12.83 -11.11 13.24
N ILE A 298 11.89 -10.26 12.83
CA ILE A 298 11.16 -10.44 11.57
C ILE A 298 12.06 -10.07 10.37
N LEU A 299 11.98 -10.90 9.33
CA LEU A 299 12.54 -10.67 8.02
C LEU A 299 11.40 -10.28 7.08
N LEU A 300 11.36 -9.01 6.66
CA LEU A 300 10.44 -8.55 5.60
C LEU A 300 10.96 -8.89 4.19
N ARG A 301 12.15 -9.48 4.10
CA ARG A 301 12.71 -10.03 2.87
C ARG A 301 13.24 -11.43 3.13
N ALA A 302 12.68 -12.44 2.47
CA ALA A 302 13.34 -13.74 2.37
C ALA A 302 14.69 -13.55 1.65
N ARG A 303 15.75 -14.23 2.11
CA ARG A 303 17.05 -14.23 1.41
C ARG A 303 16.82 -14.67 -0.03
N SER A 304 17.29 -13.85 -0.98
CA SER A 304 17.09 -14.01 -2.42
C SER A 304 17.25 -15.46 -2.87
N GLN A 305 16.15 -16.08 -3.27
CA GLN A 305 16.19 -17.12 -4.27
C GLN A 305 15.22 -16.64 -5.34
N ARG A 306 15.82 -16.24 -6.48
CA ARG A 306 15.22 -15.77 -7.74
C ARG A 306 13.71 -16.01 -7.83
N LEU A 307 13.01 -14.98 -8.30
CA LEU A 307 11.63 -15.05 -8.80
C LEU A 307 11.37 -16.43 -9.40
N SER A 308 10.28 -17.05 -8.95
CA SER A 308 9.81 -18.30 -9.52
C SER A 308 9.76 -18.15 -11.05
N PRO A 309 10.26 -19.12 -11.84
CA PRO A 309 10.18 -19.05 -13.30
C PRO A 309 8.75 -18.83 -13.85
N ARG A 310 7.72 -19.08 -13.02
CA ARG A 310 6.32 -18.77 -13.33
C ARG A 310 5.95 -17.29 -13.20
N VAL A 311 6.58 -16.56 -12.29
CA VAL A 311 6.35 -15.12 -12.10
C VAL A 311 7.13 -14.33 -13.15
N ASP A 312 8.37 -14.73 -13.45
CA ASP A 312 9.13 -14.19 -14.58
C ASP A 312 8.35 -14.35 -15.90
N ALA A 313 7.73 -15.51 -16.13
CA ALA A 313 6.91 -15.73 -17.32
C ALA A 313 5.64 -14.85 -17.38
N LEU A 314 5.03 -14.52 -16.23
CA LEU A 314 3.86 -13.63 -16.20
C LEU A 314 4.24 -12.16 -16.45
N LEU A 315 5.43 -11.74 -16.01
CA LEU A 315 5.94 -10.39 -16.20
C LEU A 315 6.62 -10.19 -17.56
N SER A 316 7.10 -11.27 -18.19
CA SER A 316 7.70 -11.23 -19.54
C SER A 316 6.68 -11.10 -20.68
N ASP A 317 5.41 -11.42 -20.39
CA ASP A 317 4.29 -11.37 -21.34
C ASP A 317 3.37 -10.13 -21.11
N LEU A 318 3.78 -9.21 -20.22
CA LEU A 318 3.24 -7.84 -20.08
C LEU A 318 4.05 -6.84 -20.94
#